data_AF-A0A9W8D6Y7-F1
#
_entry.id   AF-A0A9W8D6Y7-F1
#
_cell.length_a   1.000
_cell.length_b   1.000
_cell.length_c   1.000
_cell.angle_alpha   90.00
_cell.angle_beta   90.00
_cell.angle_gamma   90.00
#
_symmetry.space_group_name_H-M   'P 1'
#
loop_
_entity.id
_entity.type
_entity.pdbx_description
1 polymer ?
#
loop_
_entity_poly.entity_id
_entity_poly.type
_entity_poly.pdbx_seq_one_letter_code
_entity_poly.pdbx_strand_id
1 'polypeptide(L)'
;MVLLSNAGSLLVAALAASTHMAHALPRPQAEGTGSDPQSEQKEGDDCDVMHDRIVCADESSLLFCNHNKWVAFSNCTLGTVCKDGSCVFPESESDVASELPVEESGSANESDVPDVAETSLATDVASSAPVDTAAPEASAVDTAAPEASAVDPAATDAEATEAETSGDSGGDSGGSSGDFGITCDKFKEAVSKASAAISLNYPAPSDKQCTSFLAGMPKGDISSAREAAMFLANILWESDGLQAKEEYDCKDLPDWCAQNYKTPEDAPGQTYWGRGYIQLTWHYNYEAASKGLFGDDRLVKNPGQVSTDEDLAWGVSFWFWKENVHGDAGVQAGNFGSSIKKINGALECNGGAAQDKAKKRYEMYKAILPIFAEGEQPKEAGCYN
;
A
#
# COMPACT_ATOMS: atom_id res chain seq x y z
N MET A 1 -18.67 48.51 -28.85
CA MET A 1 -19.30 47.40 -29.58
C MET A 1 -18.39 46.20 -29.39
N VAL A 2 -18.87 45.24 -28.59
CA VAL A 2 -18.43 43.85 -28.40
C VAL A 2 -17.00 43.58 -27.90
N LEU A 3 -16.94 43.29 -26.59
CA LEU A 3 -15.98 42.40 -25.94
C LEU A 3 -16.13 40.98 -26.51
N LEU A 4 -15.04 40.37 -26.97
CA LEU A 4 -14.96 38.93 -27.20
C LEU A 4 -14.08 38.32 -26.11
N SER A 5 -14.74 37.95 -25.00
CA SER A 5 -14.32 36.79 -24.21
C SER A 5 -14.46 35.56 -25.08
N ASN A 6 -13.45 34.70 -25.13
CA ASN A 6 -13.74 33.28 -25.29
C ASN A 6 -12.79 32.44 -24.45
N ALA A 7 -13.42 31.62 -23.63
CA ALA A 7 -12.83 30.73 -22.67
C ALA A 7 -12.03 29.63 -23.38
N GLY A 8 -10.84 29.35 -22.86
CA GLY A 8 -9.96 28.29 -23.30
C GLY A 8 -8.94 27.98 -22.22
N SER A 9 -9.40 27.80 -20.99
CA SER A 9 -8.57 27.37 -19.86
C SER A 9 -9.41 26.54 -18.91
N LEU A 10 -9.65 25.29 -19.30
CA LEU A 10 -10.34 24.26 -18.50
C LEU A 10 -10.17 22.94 -19.26
N LEU A 11 -9.00 22.29 -19.12
CA LEU A 11 -8.86 20.81 -19.15
C LEU A 11 -7.41 20.30 -19.04
N VAL A 12 -6.58 20.79 -18.11
CA VAL A 12 -5.32 20.09 -17.77
C VAL A 12 -5.03 20.22 -16.27
N ALA A 13 -5.85 19.60 -15.42
CA ALA A 13 -5.59 19.48 -13.98
C ALA A 13 -6.36 18.31 -13.34
N ALA A 14 -6.33 17.12 -13.97
CA ALA A 14 -6.95 15.91 -13.41
C ALA A 14 -6.18 14.62 -13.75
N LEU A 15 -4.85 14.71 -13.89
CA LEU A 15 -3.98 13.57 -14.22
C LEU A 15 -2.69 13.57 -13.38
N ALA A 16 -2.83 13.84 -12.08
CA ALA A 16 -1.74 13.76 -11.11
C ALA A 16 -2.15 13.00 -9.83
N ALA A 17 -3.09 12.06 -9.93
CA ALA A 17 -3.47 11.13 -8.87
C ALA A 17 -3.24 9.66 -9.25
N SER A 18 -2.54 9.39 -10.36
CA SER A 18 -2.38 8.04 -10.91
C SER A 18 -0.93 7.74 -11.28
N THR A 19 -0.03 7.93 -10.32
CA THR A 19 1.32 7.36 -10.42
C THR A 19 1.58 6.54 -9.15
N HIS A 20 1.50 5.21 -9.32
CA HIS A 20 1.84 4.14 -8.37
C HIS A 20 0.91 4.05 -7.15
N MET A 21 -0.25 3.42 -7.33
CA MET A 21 -1.23 3.14 -6.26
C MET A 21 -1.00 1.80 -5.54
N ALA A 22 -0.05 0.98 -5.98
CA ALA A 22 0.36 -0.19 -5.20
C ALA A 22 1.80 -0.02 -4.72
N HIS A 23 1.95 0.31 -3.45
CA HIS A 23 3.21 0.17 -2.74
C HIS A 23 3.10 -1.02 -1.79
N ALA A 24 4.23 -1.68 -1.54
CA ALA A 24 4.29 -2.93 -0.79
C ALA A 24 3.58 -2.83 0.56
N LEU A 25 2.45 -3.54 0.71
CA LEU A 25 1.85 -3.74 2.01
C LEU A 25 2.78 -4.62 2.87
N PRO A 26 3.06 -4.25 4.13
CA PRO A 26 3.89 -5.05 5.03
C PRO A 26 3.31 -6.44 5.27
N ARG A 27 4.17 -7.39 5.62
CA ARG A 27 3.81 -8.79 5.86
C ARG A 27 3.06 -8.91 7.20
N PRO A 28 2.00 -9.74 7.28
CA PRO A 28 1.32 -10.04 8.54
C PRO A 28 2.28 -10.52 9.62
N GLN A 29 2.20 -9.86 10.78
CA GLN A 29 3.02 -10.15 11.95
C GLN A 29 2.52 -11.44 12.61
N ALA A 30 3.42 -12.39 12.85
CA ALA A 30 3.18 -13.46 13.82
C ALA A 30 3.61 -12.98 15.21
N GLU A 31 2.94 -13.41 16.27
CA GLU A 31 3.34 -13.05 17.63
C GLU A 31 4.66 -13.74 18.03
N GLY A 32 5.71 -12.95 18.28
CA GLY A 32 7.02 -13.44 18.71
C GLY A 32 7.69 -12.51 19.71
N THR A 33 7.85 -12.99 20.94
CA THR A 33 8.55 -12.33 22.04
C THR A 33 10.07 -12.41 21.87
N GLY A 34 10.79 -11.30 21.95
CA GLY A 34 12.24 -11.33 22.22
C GLY A 34 13.03 -10.18 21.59
N SER A 35 13.50 -9.26 22.42
CA SER A 35 14.55 -8.30 22.10
C SER A 35 15.92 -8.95 22.27
N ASP A 36 16.74 -9.00 21.22
CA ASP A 36 18.17 -9.35 21.31
C ASP A 36 19.05 -8.14 20.92
N PRO A 37 20.25 -8.01 21.51
CA PRO A 37 21.08 -6.81 21.47
C PRO A 37 21.81 -6.64 20.13
N GLN A 38 22.13 -5.38 19.81
CA GLN A 38 22.80 -4.93 18.59
C GLN A 38 24.15 -5.64 18.34
N SER A 39 24.14 -6.73 17.59
CA SER A 39 25.29 -7.19 16.80
C SER A 39 25.16 -6.63 15.38
N GLU A 40 26.24 -6.09 14.80
CA GLU A 40 26.29 -5.74 13.37
C GLU A 40 25.84 -6.95 12.54
N GLN A 41 24.74 -6.80 11.81
CA GLN A 41 24.16 -7.88 11.03
C GLN A 41 24.78 -7.89 9.63
N LYS A 42 25.05 -9.08 9.06
CA LYS A 42 25.68 -9.19 7.74
C LYS A 42 24.79 -9.96 6.77
N GLU A 43 24.95 -9.66 5.48
CA GLU A 43 24.34 -10.45 4.43
C GLU A 43 24.73 -11.93 4.57
N GLY A 44 23.73 -12.82 4.52
CA GLY A 44 23.87 -14.26 4.70
C GLY A 44 23.80 -14.77 6.14
N ASP A 45 23.81 -13.88 7.14
CA ASP A 45 23.57 -14.26 8.54
C ASP A 45 22.12 -14.73 8.72
N ASP A 46 21.92 -15.62 9.70
CA ASP A 46 20.58 -16.08 10.05
C ASP A 46 19.78 -14.93 10.67
N CYS A 47 18.56 -14.73 10.17
CA CYS A 47 17.59 -13.80 10.71
C CYS A 47 16.34 -14.55 11.12
N ASP A 48 15.80 -14.26 12.30
CA ASP A 48 14.58 -14.90 12.76
C ASP A 48 13.36 -14.12 12.23
N VAL A 49 12.53 -14.82 11.46
CA VAL A 49 11.37 -14.31 10.73
C VAL A 49 10.27 -13.87 11.70
N MET A 50 10.45 -12.70 12.29
CA MET A 50 9.43 -12.01 13.09
C MET A 50 9.32 -10.52 12.79
N HIS A 51 10.15 -9.97 11.90
CA HIS A 51 10.09 -8.55 11.60
C HIS A 51 10.46 -8.27 10.14
N ASP A 52 9.60 -7.55 9.42
CA ASP A 52 9.93 -6.82 8.19
C ASP A 52 10.89 -5.65 8.47
N ARG A 53 11.82 -5.83 9.42
CA ARG A 53 12.80 -4.81 9.77
C ARG A 53 13.89 -4.85 8.73
N ILE A 54 13.97 -3.77 7.97
CA ILE A 54 15.23 -3.39 7.34
C ILE A 54 16.15 -2.94 8.48
N VAL A 55 17.37 -3.46 8.51
CA VAL A 55 18.40 -3.10 9.51
C VAL A 55 19.62 -2.53 8.81
N CYS A 56 20.46 -1.82 9.57
CA CYS A 56 21.76 -1.42 9.07
C CYS A 56 22.69 -2.64 9.01
N ALA A 57 23.24 -2.92 7.84
CA ALA A 57 24.43 -3.78 7.73
C ALA A 57 25.67 -2.99 8.21
N ASP A 58 25.76 -1.75 7.73
CA ASP A 58 26.80 -0.77 8.05
C ASP A 58 26.23 0.65 7.85
N GLU A 59 27.09 1.67 7.91
CA GLU A 59 26.70 3.08 7.77
C GLU A 59 26.14 3.46 6.38
N SER A 60 26.28 2.60 5.38
CA SER A 60 25.98 2.86 3.96
C SER A 60 25.00 1.86 3.32
N SER A 61 24.78 0.71 3.95
CA SER A 61 24.03 -0.40 3.39
C SER A 61 22.96 -0.95 4.35
N LEU A 62 21.86 -1.40 3.75
CA LEU A 62 20.69 -1.93 4.45
C LEU A 62 20.58 -3.44 4.18
N LEU A 63 20.09 -4.19 5.16
CA LEU A 63 19.70 -5.59 4.99
C LEU A 63 18.22 -5.75 5.26
N PHE A 64 17.57 -6.63 4.51
CA PHE A 64 16.24 -7.13 4.85
C PHE A 64 16.28 -8.64 5.04
N CYS A 65 15.44 -9.17 5.93
CA CYS A 65 15.39 -10.60 6.22
C CYS A 65 14.57 -11.32 5.14
N ASN A 66 15.20 -12.20 4.37
CA ASN A 66 14.58 -13.01 3.32
C ASN A 66 14.92 -14.49 3.54
N HIS A 67 13.92 -15.37 3.65
CA HIS A 67 14.14 -16.82 3.86
C HIS A 67 15.13 -17.16 5.00
N ASN A 68 14.96 -16.50 6.16
CA ASN A 68 15.83 -16.61 7.34
C ASN A 68 17.28 -16.19 7.09
N LYS A 69 17.53 -15.45 6.01
CA LYS A 69 18.83 -14.90 5.66
C LYS A 69 18.74 -13.40 5.47
N TRP A 70 19.68 -12.67 6.06
CA TRP A 70 19.85 -11.26 5.69
C TRP A 70 20.30 -11.17 4.24
N VAL A 71 19.66 -10.30 3.46
CA VAL A 71 20.00 -10.04 2.06
C VAL A 71 20.16 -8.53 1.84
N ALA A 72 21.07 -8.14 0.95
CA ALA A 72 21.32 -6.74 0.66
C ALA A 72 20.05 -6.04 0.11
N PHE A 73 19.71 -4.90 0.71
CA PHE A 73 18.72 -3.96 0.21
C PHE A 73 19.42 -2.78 -0.47
N SER A 74 18.72 -2.05 -1.34
CA SER A 74 19.30 -0.90 -2.06
C SER A 74 19.87 0.14 -1.09
N ASN A 75 21.06 0.66 -1.43
CA ASN A 75 21.88 1.58 -0.63
C ASN A 75 21.13 2.82 -0.11
N CYS A 76 21.61 3.38 0.99
CA CYS A 76 21.19 4.71 1.43
C CYS A 76 21.52 5.78 0.37
N THR A 77 20.63 6.76 0.19
CA THR A 77 20.83 7.91 -0.71
C THR A 77 22.14 8.63 -0.38
N LEU A 78 22.86 9.12 -1.40
CA LEU A 78 24.11 9.87 -1.23
C LEU A 78 23.94 11.03 -0.22
N GLY A 79 24.71 11.02 0.87
CA GLY A 79 24.63 12.03 1.93
C GLY A 79 23.77 11.66 3.14
N THR A 80 23.23 10.44 3.19
CA THR A 80 22.58 9.87 4.40
C THR A 80 23.45 8.78 5.00
N VAL A 81 23.32 8.57 6.31
CA VAL A 81 23.98 7.51 7.09
C VAL A 81 22.93 6.59 7.69
N CYS A 82 23.25 5.31 7.83
CA CYS A 82 22.37 4.38 8.52
C CYS A 82 22.43 4.58 10.03
N LYS A 83 21.31 4.92 10.66
CA LYS A 83 21.17 5.11 12.11
C LYS A 83 19.89 4.44 12.59
N ASP A 84 20.00 3.59 13.61
CA ASP A 84 18.87 2.88 14.22
C ASP A 84 17.99 2.08 13.22
N GLY A 85 18.60 1.53 12.17
CA GLY A 85 17.89 0.74 11.15
C GLY A 85 17.16 1.59 10.10
N SER A 86 17.55 2.85 9.91
CA SER A 86 16.95 3.74 8.91
C SER A 86 18.01 4.69 8.32
N CYS A 87 17.84 5.10 7.06
CA CYS A 87 18.71 6.12 6.46
C CYS A 87 18.32 7.50 7.00
N VAL A 88 19.25 8.20 7.65
CA VAL A 88 19.07 9.55 8.19
C VAL A 88 20.14 10.50 7.64
N PHE A 89 19.86 11.79 7.51
CA PHE A 89 20.93 12.76 7.25
C PHE A 89 21.77 12.94 8.52
N PRO A 90 23.12 12.96 8.44
CA PRO A 90 23.94 13.26 9.60
C PRO A 90 23.59 14.67 10.09
N GLU A 91 23.23 14.80 11.36
CA GLU A 91 22.98 16.09 11.99
C GLU A 91 24.26 16.93 11.89
N SER A 92 24.16 18.17 11.40
CA SER A 92 25.31 19.05 11.27
C SER A 92 25.95 19.27 12.63
N GLU A 93 27.26 19.06 12.73
CA GLU A 93 28.07 19.37 13.92
C GLU A 93 28.07 20.89 14.20
N SER A 94 27.01 21.40 14.83
CA SER A 94 26.95 22.81 15.26
C SER A 94 26.72 22.99 16.75
N ASP A 95 26.70 21.94 17.57
CA ASP A 95 26.49 22.07 19.02
C ASP A 95 27.43 21.19 19.86
N VAL A 96 28.74 21.45 19.79
CA VAL A 96 29.65 21.14 20.91
C VAL A 96 30.69 22.26 21.04
N ALA A 97 30.32 23.31 21.76
CA ALA A 97 31.23 24.40 22.13
C ALA A 97 31.24 24.57 23.65
N SER A 98 32.13 23.82 24.32
CA SER A 98 32.77 24.06 25.62
C SER A 98 33.33 22.70 26.10
N GLU A 99 34.61 22.48 26.37
CA GLU A 99 35.59 23.28 27.10
C GLU A 99 37.01 22.96 26.56
N LEU A 100 37.85 23.98 26.45
CA LEU A 100 39.30 23.83 26.22
C LEU A 100 40.02 23.47 27.53
N PRO A 101 41.22 22.88 27.43
CA PRO A 101 42.37 23.66 27.88
C PRO A 101 43.50 23.73 26.85
N VAL A 102 44.13 24.90 26.87
CA VAL A 102 45.31 25.35 26.13
C VAL A 102 46.57 24.69 26.71
N GLU A 103 47.51 24.27 25.86
CA GLU A 103 48.96 24.34 26.11
C GLU A 103 49.71 24.43 24.77
N GLU A 104 50.85 25.10 24.79
CA GLU A 104 51.48 25.83 23.68
C GLU A 104 52.75 25.14 23.12
N SER A 105 53.07 25.47 21.86
CA SER A 105 54.41 25.58 21.25
C SER A 105 55.17 24.34 20.72
N GLY A 106 55.75 24.48 19.51
CA GLY A 106 56.83 23.62 19.00
C GLY A 106 56.94 23.53 17.47
N SER A 107 57.84 24.32 16.88
CA SER A 107 58.18 24.36 15.44
C SER A 107 59.16 23.27 15.00
N ALA A 108 59.03 22.74 13.76
CA ALA A 108 60.05 22.76 12.69
C ALA A 108 59.96 21.57 11.69
N ASN A 109 60.03 21.91 10.38
CA ASN A 109 60.74 21.23 9.25
C ASN A 109 60.39 19.76 8.88
N GLU A 110 60.42 19.25 7.64
CA GLU A 110 60.92 19.70 6.33
C GLU A 110 60.58 18.61 5.27
N SER A 111 60.29 19.06 4.04
CA SER A 111 60.55 18.48 2.70
C SER A 111 59.90 17.20 2.11
N ASP A 112 59.67 17.36 0.80
CA ASP A 112 59.75 16.41 -0.34
C ASP A 112 58.54 15.55 -0.74
N VAL A 113 57.86 15.96 -1.83
CA VAL A 113 57.61 15.13 -3.04
C VAL A 113 57.40 16.05 -4.27
N PRO A 114 58.04 15.79 -5.44
CA PRO A 114 57.79 16.53 -6.67
C PRO A 114 56.70 15.90 -7.56
N ASP A 115 56.10 16.79 -8.33
CA ASP A 115 55.18 16.62 -9.46
C ASP A 115 55.90 16.05 -10.71
N VAL A 116 55.25 15.18 -11.50
CA VAL A 116 55.38 15.17 -12.97
C VAL A 116 54.16 14.54 -13.66
N ALA A 117 53.78 15.27 -14.71
CA ALA A 117 52.67 15.12 -15.62
C ALA A 117 52.75 13.98 -16.65
N GLU A 118 51.55 13.65 -17.15
CA GLU A 118 51.13 13.29 -18.52
C GLU A 118 51.94 12.30 -19.38
N THR A 119 51.22 11.37 -20.02
CA THR A 119 51.16 11.32 -21.50
C THR A 119 50.03 10.40 -22.00
N SER A 120 49.37 10.90 -23.04
CA SER A 120 48.38 10.25 -23.89
C SER A 120 49.02 9.25 -24.87
N LEU A 121 48.21 8.33 -25.41
CA LEU A 121 48.29 7.88 -26.81
C LEU A 121 47.09 7.00 -27.17
N ALA A 122 46.37 7.41 -28.23
CA ALA A 122 45.37 6.63 -28.94
C ALA A 122 46.02 5.90 -30.14
N THR A 123 45.48 4.75 -30.56
CA THR A 123 45.09 4.49 -31.97
C THR A 123 44.35 3.17 -32.16
N ASP A 124 43.49 3.19 -33.18
CA ASP A 124 42.46 2.24 -33.63
C ASP A 124 42.94 0.88 -34.16
N VAL A 125 42.03 -0.10 -34.18
CA VAL A 125 41.77 -0.97 -35.37
C VAL A 125 40.29 -1.40 -35.41
N ALA A 126 39.64 -1.18 -36.55
CA ALA A 126 38.30 -1.65 -36.93
C ALA A 126 38.33 -3.07 -37.55
N SER A 127 37.20 -3.80 -37.53
CA SER A 127 36.57 -4.39 -38.74
C SER A 127 35.38 -5.33 -38.45
N SER A 128 34.29 -5.08 -39.20
CA SER A 128 33.32 -6.00 -39.84
C SER A 128 32.39 -6.93 -39.04
N ALA A 129 31.08 -6.67 -39.18
CA ALA A 129 29.95 -7.63 -39.17
C ALA A 129 29.85 -8.36 -40.55
N PRO A 130 28.78 -9.11 -40.92
CA PRO A 130 27.67 -9.74 -40.15
C PRO A 130 27.42 -11.23 -40.55
N VAL A 131 26.62 -12.00 -39.79
CA VAL A 131 25.82 -13.11 -40.37
C VAL A 131 24.52 -13.32 -39.57
N ASP A 132 23.42 -13.13 -40.29
CA ASP A 132 22.03 -13.53 -40.02
C ASP A 132 21.89 -15.06 -39.98
N THR A 133 21.02 -15.64 -39.14
CA THR A 133 20.14 -16.78 -39.51
C THR A 133 19.20 -17.23 -38.39
N ALA A 134 17.92 -17.22 -38.76
CA ALA A 134 16.91 -18.28 -38.54
C ALA A 134 16.29 -18.50 -37.14
N ALA A 135 15.03 -18.09 -37.07
CA ALA A 135 13.98 -18.67 -36.24
C ALA A 135 13.71 -20.15 -36.56
N PRO A 136 12.95 -20.85 -35.69
CA PRO A 136 11.89 -21.70 -36.21
C PRO A 136 10.52 -21.45 -35.56
N GLU A 137 9.59 -21.17 -36.47
CA GLU A 137 8.18 -21.56 -36.59
C GLU A 137 7.38 -22.05 -35.36
N ALA A 138 6.29 -21.31 -35.13
CA ALA A 138 5.12 -21.69 -34.36
C ALA A 138 4.30 -22.77 -35.08
N SER A 139 3.87 -23.80 -34.33
CA SER A 139 2.89 -24.78 -34.78
C SER A 139 1.50 -24.35 -34.32
N ALA A 140 0.62 -24.11 -35.29
CA ALA A 140 -0.80 -23.89 -35.10
C ALA A 140 -1.51 -25.23 -34.81
N VAL A 141 -2.43 -25.22 -33.84
CA VAL A 141 -3.47 -26.24 -33.69
C VAL A 141 -4.81 -25.54 -33.76
N ASP A 142 -5.61 -25.93 -34.74
CA ASP A 142 -6.94 -25.41 -35.00
C ASP A 142 -8.00 -26.50 -34.75
N THR A 143 -9.17 -26.02 -34.38
CA THR A 143 -10.52 -26.61 -34.46
C THR A 143 -11.00 -27.66 -33.45
N ALA A 144 -12.11 -27.26 -32.79
CA ALA A 144 -13.43 -27.91 -32.78
C ALA A 144 -13.94 -28.42 -31.42
N ALA A 145 -14.81 -27.61 -30.80
CA ALA A 145 -16.05 -28.11 -30.20
C ALA A 145 -17.11 -28.24 -31.32
N PRO A 146 -18.09 -29.16 -31.22
CA PRO A 146 -19.35 -28.72 -30.61
C PRO A 146 -20.18 -29.82 -29.91
N GLU A 147 -21.23 -29.31 -29.26
CA GLU A 147 -22.58 -29.88 -29.07
C GLU A 147 -23.05 -30.16 -27.64
N ALA A 148 -24.22 -29.57 -27.39
CA ALA A 148 -25.04 -29.57 -26.21
C ALA A 148 -25.93 -30.82 -26.14
N SER A 149 -26.40 -31.16 -24.94
CA SER A 149 -27.75 -31.70 -24.80
C SER A 149 -28.31 -31.40 -23.42
N ALA A 150 -29.51 -30.84 -23.44
CA ALA A 150 -30.35 -30.47 -22.32
C ALA A 150 -31.12 -31.68 -21.78
N VAL A 151 -31.45 -31.67 -20.49
CA VAL A 151 -32.67 -32.30 -19.98
C VAL A 151 -33.15 -31.55 -18.73
N ASP A 152 -34.21 -30.73 -18.90
CA ASP A 152 -35.20 -30.48 -17.85
C ASP A 152 -36.24 -31.63 -17.88
N PRO A 153 -36.99 -31.86 -16.80
CA PRO A 153 -38.38 -31.39 -16.89
C PRO A 153 -38.95 -30.83 -15.59
N ALA A 154 -39.68 -29.71 -15.77
CA ALA A 154 -41.08 -29.48 -15.37
C ALA A 154 -41.48 -29.66 -13.90
N ALA A 155 -42.41 -28.89 -13.32
CA ALA A 155 -43.18 -27.70 -13.67
C ALA A 155 -44.01 -27.42 -12.40
N THR A 156 -44.46 -26.17 -12.22
CA THR A 156 -45.89 -25.80 -12.12
C THR A 156 -46.00 -24.34 -11.65
N ASP A 157 -46.43 -23.50 -12.59
CA ASP A 157 -47.53 -22.53 -12.49
C ASP A 157 -47.81 -21.84 -11.14
N ALA A 158 -47.77 -20.50 -11.14
CA ALA A 158 -48.99 -19.70 -11.15
C ALA A 158 -48.67 -18.21 -11.27
N GLU A 159 -49.24 -17.63 -12.31
CA GLU A 159 -49.33 -16.21 -12.64
C GLU A 159 -50.28 -15.49 -11.67
N ALA A 160 -49.92 -14.29 -11.21
CA ALA A 160 -50.88 -13.28 -10.78
C ALA A 160 -50.27 -11.88 -10.87
N THR A 161 -51.02 -11.01 -11.54
CA THR A 161 -50.76 -9.64 -11.95
C THR A 161 -51.12 -8.60 -10.88
N GLU A 162 -50.61 -7.38 -11.11
CA GLU A 162 -51.12 -6.05 -10.72
C GLU A 162 -50.57 -5.34 -9.46
N ALA A 163 -49.74 -4.33 -9.76
CA ALA A 163 -49.90 -2.90 -9.47
C ALA A 163 -50.37 -2.38 -8.09
N GLU A 164 -49.48 -1.52 -7.54
CA GLU A 164 -49.73 -0.24 -6.86
C GLU A 164 -50.65 -0.21 -5.61
N THR A 165 -50.09 0.13 -4.44
CA THR A 165 -50.44 1.37 -3.69
C THR A 165 -49.60 1.56 -2.42
N SER A 166 -49.30 2.83 -2.19
CA SER A 166 -48.78 3.54 -1.01
C SER A 166 -49.11 3.03 0.40
N GLY A 167 -48.17 3.18 1.34
CA GLY A 167 -48.50 3.35 2.77
C GLY A 167 -47.43 2.96 3.80
N ASP A 168 -46.61 3.94 4.19
CA ASP A 168 -46.21 4.30 5.55
C ASP A 168 -45.56 3.29 6.54
N SER A 169 -44.39 3.72 7.04
CA SER A 169 -43.82 3.54 8.39
C SER A 169 -43.42 2.16 8.91
N GLY A 170 -42.15 2.07 9.36
CA GLY A 170 -41.80 1.26 10.53
C GLY A 170 -40.45 0.56 10.49
N GLY A 171 -39.43 1.27 10.98
CA GLY A 171 -38.22 0.80 11.66
C GLY A 171 -37.74 -0.65 11.48
N ASP A 172 -36.53 -0.78 10.93
CA ASP A 172 -35.66 -1.91 11.25
C ASP A 172 -34.56 -1.44 12.20
N SER A 173 -34.84 -1.56 13.49
CA SER A 173 -33.85 -1.46 14.57
C SER A 173 -33.39 -2.88 14.90
N GLY A 174 -32.50 -3.39 14.06
CA GLY A 174 -31.69 -4.57 14.32
C GLY A 174 -30.23 -4.18 14.50
N GLY A 175 -29.96 -3.19 15.37
CA GLY A 175 -28.60 -2.71 15.66
C GLY A 175 -27.77 -3.83 16.28
N SER A 176 -26.97 -4.49 15.45
CA SER A 176 -25.94 -5.42 15.91
C SER A 176 -24.88 -4.59 16.62
N SER A 177 -24.49 -4.98 17.82
CA SER A 177 -23.50 -4.25 18.64
C SER A 177 -22.13 -4.04 17.97
N GLY A 178 -21.90 -4.58 16.78
CA GLY A 178 -20.70 -4.39 15.96
C GLY A 178 -20.82 -3.32 14.86
N ASP A 179 -21.96 -2.64 14.69
CA ASP A 179 -22.09 -1.56 13.70
C ASP A 179 -21.78 -0.16 14.27
N PHE A 180 -21.67 -0.04 15.59
CA PHE A 180 -21.42 1.21 16.32
C PHE A 180 -22.40 2.35 15.98
N GLY A 181 -23.61 2.04 15.50
CA GLY A 181 -24.56 3.02 15.01
C GLY A 181 -24.11 3.72 13.72
N ILE A 182 -23.21 3.11 12.95
CA ILE A 182 -22.80 3.54 11.61
C ILE A 182 -23.81 2.96 10.60
N THR A 183 -24.57 3.83 9.95
CA THR A 183 -25.54 3.46 8.91
C THR A 183 -24.95 3.71 7.51
N CYS A 184 -25.62 3.24 6.46
CA CYS A 184 -25.22 3.58 5.10
C CYS A 184 -25.26 5.08 4.79
N ASP A 185 -26.17 5.82 5.41
CA ASP A 185 -26.22 7.27 5.26
C ASP A 185 -24.97 7.92 5.85
N LYS A 186 -24.58 7.51 7.08
CA LYS A 186 -23.33 7.97 7.70
C LYS A 186 -22.11 7.58 6.87
N PHE A 187 -22.06 6.34 6.35
CA PHE A 187 -20.96 5.87 5.51
C PHE A 187 -20.82 6.71 4.22
N LYS A 188 -21.92 6.94 3.51
CA LYS A 188 -21.93 7.76 2.28
C LYS A 188 -21.58 9.22 2.58
N GLU A 189 -22.10 9.77 3.68
CA GLU A 189 -21.76 11.11 4.14
C GLU A 189 -20.27 11.23 4.46
N ALA A 190 -19.71 10.26 5.19
CA ALA A 190 -18.29 10.20 5.54
C ALA A 190 -17.39 10.21 4.31
N VAL A 191 -17.70 9.40 3.29
CA VAL A 191 -16.96 9.38 2.02
C VAL A 191 -17.05 10.73 1.30
N SER A 192 -18.22 11.33 1.25
CA SER A 192 -18.42 12.66 0.65
C SER A 192 -17.62 13.75 1.36
N LYS A 193 -17.63 13.76 2.70
CA LYS A 193 -16.89 14.74 3.50
C LYS A 193 -15.38 14.54 3.44
N ALA A 194 -14.92 13.29 3.43
CA ALA A 194 -13.51 12.93 3.21
C ALA A 194 -13.02 13.46 1.86
N SER A 195 -13.76 13.19 0.78
CA SER A 195 -13.45 13.68 -0.56
C SER A 195 -13.31 15.21 -0.60
N ALA A 196 -14.26 15.92 0.00
CA ALA A 196 -14.24 17.38 0.05
C ALA A 196 -13.05 17.92 0.87
N ALA A 197 -12.68 17.26 1.97
CA ALA A 197 -11.58 17.69 2.84
C ALA A 197 -10.22 17.71 2.13
N ILE A 198 -10.02 16.83 1.15
CA ILE A 198 -8.79 16.78 0.34
C ILE A 198 -8.96 17.34 -1.07
N SER A 199 -10.07 18.03 -1.34
CA SER A 199 -10.38 18.64 -2.65
C SER A 199 -10.35 17.64 -3.82
N LEU A 200 -10.72 16.38 -3.55
CA LEU A 200 -10.96 15.37 -4.59
C LEU A 200 -12.46 15.20 -4.82
N ASN A 201 -12.83 14.45 -5.87
CA ASN A 201 -14.21 14.21 -6.27
C ASN A 201 -14.52 12.71 -6.35
N TYR A 202 -14.44 12.04 -5.20
CA TYR A 202 -14.85 10.64 -5.07
C TYR A 202 -16.35 10.49 -5.38
N PRO A 203 -16.73 9.43 -6.10
CA PRO A 203 -18.13 9.15 -6.36
C PRO A 203 -18.85 8.75 -5.06
N ALA A 204 -20.18 8.90 -5.06
CA ALA A 204 -20.99 8.37 -3.99
C ALA A 204 -20.89 6.83 -3.95
N PRO A 205 -20.63 6.22 -2.79
CA PRO A 205 -20.59 4.76 -2.68
C PRO A 205 -21.94 4.12 -3.01
N SER A 206 -21.88 2.93 -3.61
CA SER A 206 -23.05 2.07 -3.83
C SER A 206 -23.59 1.45 -2.54
N ASP A 207 -24.83 0.97 -2.57
CA ASP A 207 -25.43 0.24 -1.45
C ASP A 207 -24.67 -1.05 -1.15
N LYS A 208 -24.12 -1.72 -2.18
CA LYS A 208 -23.32 -2.92 -1.99
C LYS A 208 -21.99 -2.62 -1.28
N GLN A 209 -21.31 -1.52 -1.65
CA GLN A 209 -20.10 -1.08 -0.94
C GLN A 209 -20.39 -0.81 0.53
N CYS A 210 -21.50 -0.12 0.83
CA CYS A 210 -21.89 0.13 2.22
C CYS A 210 -22.19 -1.18 2.98
N THR A 211 -23.08 -2.02 2.44
CA THR A 211 -23.52 -3.23 3.15
C THR A 211 -22.36 -4.20 3.39
N SER A 212 -21.40 -4.27 2.45
CA SER A 212 -20.18 -5.07 2.60
C SER A 212 -19.23 -4.48 3.64
N PHE A 213 -19.07 -3.15 3.68
CA PHE A 213 -18.34 -2.45 4.75
C PHE A 213 -18.92 -2.77 6.14
N LEU A 214 -20.24 -2.58 6.31
CA LEU A 214 -20.90 -2.83 7.60
C LEU A 214 -20.79 -4.29 8.04
N ALA A 215 -20.97 -5.24 7.12
CA ALA A 215 -20.84 -6.66 7.39
C ALA A 215 -19.38 -7.10 7.65
N GLY A 216 -18.40 -6.32 7.19
CA GLY A 216 -16.98 -6.59 7.34
C GLY A 216 -16.38 -6.13 8.66
N MET A 217 -16.92 -5.07 9.28
CA MET A 217 -16.38 -4.50 10.53
C MET A 217 -16.17 -5.55 11.63
N PRO A 218 -17.14 -6.43 11.95
CA PRO A 218 -16.94 -7.46 12.98
C PRO A 218 -15.91 -8.52 12.58
N LYS A 219 -15.67 -8.74 11.28
CA LYS A 219 -14.69 -9.73 10.78
C LYS A 219 -13.26 -9.20 10.84
N GLY A 220 -13.10 -7.88 10.72
CA GLY A 220 -11.83 -7.18 10.85
C GLY A 220 -11.46 -6.77 12.28
N ASP A 221 -12.18 -7.29 13.29
CA ASP A 221 -12.04 -6.93 14.71
C ASP A 221 -12.11 -5.42 14.99
N ILE A 222 -12.80 -4.66 14.14
CA ILE A 222 -13.02 -3.23 14.40
C ILE A 222 -13.78 -3.11 15.71
N SER A 223 -13.17 -2.43 16.68
CA SER A 223 -13.59 -2.44 18.08
C SER A 223 -14.34 -1.18 18.51
N SER A 224 -14.36 -0.15 17.68
CA SER A 224 -15.01 1.14 17.98
C SER A 224 -15.37 1.94 16.73
N ALA A 225 -16.30 2.89 16.86
CA ALA A 225 -16.61 3.86 15.81
C ALA A 225 -15.39 4.70 15.41
N ARG A 226 -14.50 5.05 16.37
CA ARG A 226 -13.24 5.71 16.08
C ARG A 226 -12.35 4.85 15.19
N GLU A 227 -12.17 3.58 15.52
CA GLU A 227 -11.36 2.68 14.72
C GLU A 227 -11.96 2.48 13.32
N ALA A 228 -13.28 2.37 13.21
CA ALA A 228 -13.98 2.33 11.91
C ALA A 228 -13.68 3.58 11.05
N ALA A 229 -13.60 4.77 11.66
CA ALA A 229 -13.22 6.00 10.98
C ALA A 229 -11.74 5.99 10.54
N MET A 230 -10.84 5.46 11.37
CA MET A 230 -9.42 5.31 11.03
C MET A 230 -9.23 4.34 9.85
N PHE A 231 -9.92 3.20 9.90
CA PHE A 231 -9.91 2.21 8.83
C PHE A 231 -10.44 2.82 7.53
N LEU A 232 -11.64 3.42 7.54
CA LEU A 232 -12.25 3.99 6.34
C LEU A 232 -11.36 5.06 5.70
N ALA A 233 -10.78 5.98 6.49
CA ALA A 233 -9.91 7.03 5.96
C ALA A 233 -8.70 6.48 5.18
N ASN A 234 -8.07 5.41 5.69
CA ASN A 234 -6.97 4.77 4.99
C ASN A 234 -7.46 4.06 3.72
N ILE A 235 -8.56 3.32 3.80
CA ILE A 235 -9.12 2.60 2.65
C ILE A 235 -9.51 3.55 1.52
N LEU A 236 -10.11 4.72 1.83
CA LEU A 236 -10.43 5.71 0.81
C LEU A 236 -9.19 6.24 0.10
N TRP A 237 -8.07 6.37 0.82
CA TRP A 237 -6.81 6.77 0.20
C TRP A 237 -6.27 5.70 -0.75
N GLU A 238 -6.18 4.44 -0.28
CA GLU A 238 -5.62 3.33 -1.07
C GLU A 238 -6.42 3.04 -2.35
N SER A 239 -7.73 3.28 -2.31
CA SER A 239 -8.65 2.85 -3.36
C SER A 239 -9.24 3.98 -4.21
N ASP A 240 -8.67 5.19 -4.10
CA ASP A 240 -9.19 6.36 -4.81
C ASP A 240 -10.70 6.55 -4.56
N GLY A 241 -11.10 6.50 -3.29
CA GLY A 241 -12.50 6.62 -2.88
C GLY A 241 -13.37 5.42 -3.26
N LEU A 242 -12.85 4.20 -3.12
CA LEU A 242 -13.53 2.94 -3.47
C LEU A 242 -13.77 2.73 -4.97
N GLN A 243 -13.03 3.42 -5.83
CA GLN A 243 -13.08 3.24 -7.29
C GLN A 243 -12.11 2.15 -7.76
N ALA A 244 -10.92 2.14 -7.19
CA ALA A 244 -9.86 1.20 -7.53
C ALA A 244 -9.97 -0.08 -6.67
N LYS A 245 -10.54 -1.13 -7.26
CA LYS A 245 -10.40 -2.50 -6.75
C LYS A 245 -9.21 -3.24 -7.36
N GLU A 246 -8.48 -2.58 -8.24
CA GLU A 246 -7.28 -3.06 -8.91
C GLU A 246 -6.44 -1.85 -9.26
N GLU A 247 -5.12 -2.00 -9.20
CA GLU A 247 -4.18 -0.97 -9.63
C GLU A 247 -4.47 -0.56 -11.08
N TYR A 248 -4.69 0.74 -11.31
CA TYR A 248 -5.12 1.24 -12.62
C TYR A 248 -4.15 0.86 -13.75
N ASP A 249 -2.84 0.98 -13.51
CA ASP A 249 -1.82 0.73 -14.53
C ASP A 249 -1.81 -0.75 -14.96
N CYS A 250 -2.15 -1.69 -14.08
CA CYS A 250 -2.15 -3.11 -14.39
C CYS A 250 -3.29 -3.57 -15.30
N LYS A 251 -4.35 -2.74 -15.42
CA LYS A 251 -5.41 -2.97 -16.38
C LYS A 251 -4.94 -2.75 -17.82
N ASP A 252 -4.14 -1.70 -18.01
CA ASP A 252 -3.68 -1.27 -19.34
C ASP A 252 -2.28 -1.80 -19.69
N LEU A 253 -1.48 -2.17 -18.67
CA LEU A 253 -0.09 -2.64 -18.79
C LEU A 253 0.15 -3.96 -18.04
N PRO A 254 -0.55 -5.05 -18.40
CA PRO A 254 -0.45 -6.33 -17.69
C PRO A 254 0.97 -6.92 -17.72
N ASP A 255 1.71 -6.75 -18.82
CA ASP A 255 3.10 -7.24 -18.93
C ASP A 255 4.05 -6.45 -18.02
N TRP A 256 3.84 -5.15 -17.87
CA TRP A 256 4.63 -4.33 -16.95
C TRP A 256 4.37 -4.76 -15.50
N CYS A 257 3.12 -4.96 -15.11
CA CYS A 257 2.80 -5.44 -13.77
C CYS A 257 3.32 -6.87 -13.53
N ALA A 258 3.22 -7.75 -14.53
CA ALA A 258 3.79 -9.10 -14.46
C ALA A 258 5.31 -9.09 -14.21
N GLN A 259 6.03 -8.08 -14.70
CA GLN A 259 7.47 -7.93 -14.49
C GLN A 259 7.80 -7.28 -13.13
N ASN A 260 7.05 -6.25 -12.72
CA ASN A 260 7.36 -5.48 -11.51
C ASN A 260 6.89 -6.16 -10.22
N TYR A 261 5.86 -7.01 -10.29
CA TYR A 261 5.35 -7.77 -9.15
C TYR A 261 5.78 -9.24 -9.15
N LYS A 262 6.69 -9.62 -10.05
CA LYS A 262 7.19 -10.99 -10.16
C LYS A 262 7.96 -11.37 -8.89
N THR A 263 7.59 -12.49 -8.29
CA THR A 263 8.40 -13.15 -7.25
C THR A 263 8.72 -14.59 -7.64
N PRO A 264 9.82 -15.19 -7.14
CA PRO A 264 10.12 -16.60 -7.38
C PRO A 264 9.03 -17.56 -6.87
N GLU A 265 8.23 -17.13 -5.88
CA GLU A 265 7.19 -17.93 -5.23
C GLU A 265 5.83 -17.88 -5.96
N ASP A 266 5.69 -17.05 -7.00
CA ASP A 266 4.43 -16.85 -7.70
C ASP A 266 3.87 -18.15 -8.29
N ALA A 267 2.56 -18.35 -8.15
CA ALA A 267 1.89 -19.45 -8.83
C ALA A 267 2.03 -19.30 -10.36
N PRO A 268 2.18 -20.40 -11.13
CA PRO A 268 2.35 -20.33 -12.58
C PRO A 268 1.24 -19.52 -13.26
N GLY A 269 1.65 -18.51 -14.03
CA GLY A 269 0.73 -17.64 -14.78
C GLY A 269 -0.03 -16.62 -13.92
N GLN A 270 0.29 -16.50 -12.64
CA GLN A 270 -0.31 -15.50 -11.75
C GLN A 270 0.66 -14.37 -11.45
N THR A 271 0.12 -13.21 -11.07
CA THR A 271 0.88 -12.08 -10.56
C THR A 271 0.03 -11.27 -9.57
N TYR A 272 0.70 -10.69 -8.58
CA TYR A 272 0.07 -10.21 -7.35
C TYR A 272 0.24 -8.70 -7.18
N TRP A 273 -0.16 -7.93 -8.19
CA TRP A 273 -0.29 -6.48 -8.07
C TRP A 273 -1.47 -6.07 -7.18
N GLY A 274 -1.60 -4.77 -6.91
CA GLY A 274 -2.61 -4.22 -6.01
C GLY A 274 -4.03 -4.58 -6.42
N ARG A 275 -4.77 -5.28 -5.54
CA ARG A 275 -6.22 -5.51 -5.69
C ARG A 275 -6.97 -5.35 -4.38
N GLY A 276 -8.28 -5.14 -4.48
CA GLY A 276 -9.15 -4.82 -3.35
C GLY A 276 -8.90 -3.41 -2.84
N TYR A 277 -9.68 -2.98 -1.84
CA TYR A 277 -9.65 -1.59 -1.41
C TYR A 277 -8.43 -1.21 -0.55
N ILE A 278 -7.69 -2.20 -0.03
CA ILE A 278 -6.41 -1.98 0.64
C ILE A 278 -5.23 -2.05 -0.34
N GLN A 279 -5.48 -2.34 -1.63
CA GLN A 279 -4.45 -2.63 -2.62
C GLN A 279 -3.49 -3.74 -2.17
N LEU A 280 -4.05 -4.91 -1.84
CA LEU A 280 -3.30 -6.11 -1.48
C LEU A 280 -2.31 -6.46 -2.59
N THR A 281 -1.03 -6.52 -2.23
CA THR A 281 0.09 -6.63 -3.17
C THR A 281 1.09 -7.67 -2.67
N TRP A 282 1.76 -8.38 -3.59
CA TRP A 282 2.72 -9.46 -3.39
C TRP A 282 2.15 -10.84 -3.05
N HIS A 283 2.75 -11.89 -3.62
CA HIS A 283 2.34 -13.28 -3.42
C HIS A 283 2.13 -13.66 -1.95
N TYR A 284 3.07 -13.30 -1.07
CA TYR A 284 3.01 -13.65 0.35
C TYR A 284 1.77 -13.06 1.06
N ASN A 285 1.32 -11.87 0.67
CA ASN A 285 0.13 -11.24 1.23
C ASN A 285 -1.14 -11.92 0.71
N TYR A 286 -1.19 -12.29 -0.56
CA TYR A 286 -2.30 -13.08 -1.11
C TYR A 286 -2.38 -14.47 -0.48
N GLU A 287 -1.24 -15.12 -0.24
CA GLU A 287 -1.18 -16.39 0.45
C GLU A 287 -1.69 -16.28 1.88
N ALA A 288 -1.19 -15.30 2.64
CA ALA A 288 -1.61 -15.09 4.01
C ALA A 288 -3.10 -14.70 4.11
N ALA A 289 -3.59 -13.83 3.21
CA ALA A 289 -5.00 -13.48 3.13
C ALA A 289 -5.88 -14.69 2.80
N SER A 290 -5.44 -15.51 1.86
CA SER A 290 -6.17 -16.72 1.47
C SER A 290 -6.30 -17.70 2.64
N LYS A 291 -5.20 -17.93 3.37
CA LYS A 291 -5.19 -18.79 4.55
C LYS A 291 -6.04 -18.20 5.68
N GLY A 292 -5.95 -16.90 5.93
CA GLY A 292 -6.69 -16.22 7.00
C GLY A 292 -8.21 -16.16 6.75
N LEU A 293 -8.62 -15.92 5.50
CA LEU A 293 -10.04 -15.80 5.14
C LEU A 293 -10.71 -17.14 4.85
N PHE A 294 -9.98 -18.11 4.29
CA PHE A 294 -10.57 -19.32 3.74
C PHE A 294 -9.92 -20.62 4.22
N GLY A 295 -8.73 -20.56 4.82
CA GLY A 295 -7.95 -21.76 5.19
C GLY A 295 -7.35 -22.51 4.00
N ASP A 296 -7.29 -21.90 2.82
CA ASP A 296 -6.74 -22.48 1.59
C ASP A 296 -5.93 -21.47 0.77
N ASP A 297 -5.52 -21.84 -0.45
CA ASP A 297 -4.67 -21.07 -1.36
C ASP A 297 -5.45 -20.46 -2.55
N ARG A 298 -6.77 -20.30 -2.45
CA ARG A 298 -7.59 -19.81 -3.57
C ARG A 298 -7.17 -18.43 -4.09
N LEU A 299 -6.72 -17.51 -3.23
CA LEU A 299 -6.28 -16.18 -3.69
C LEU A 299 -4.88 -16.22 -4.31
N VAL A 300 -4.08 -17.25 -4.01
CA VAL A 300 -2.83 -17.52 -4.72
C VAL A 300 -3.13 -18.04 -6.13
N LYS A 301 -4.08 -18.98 -6.25
CA LYS A 301 -4.46 -19.59 -7.53
C LYS A 301 -5.29 -18.69 -8.44
N ASN A 302 -6.10 -17.80 -7.85
CA ASN A 302 -7.00 -16.91 -8.58
C ASN A 302 -7.08 -15.53 -7.89
N PRO A 303 -6.00 -14.72 -7.95
CA PRO A 303 -5.92 -13.42 -7.29
C PRO A 303 -6.92 -12.40 -7.87
N GLY A 304 -7.37 -12.58 -9.12
CA GLY A 304 -8.36 -11.69 -9.76
C GLY A 304 -9.75 -11.69 -9.10
N GLN A 305 -10.06 -12.66 -8.23
CA GLN A 305 -11.30 -12.62 -7.44
C GLN A 305 -11.35 -11.39 -6.55
N VAL A 306 -10.20 -10.92 -6.06
CA VAL A 306 -10.12 -9.78 -5.14
C VAL A 306 -10.59 -8.47 -5.78
N SER A 307 -10.43 -8.31 -7.10
CA SER A 307 -10.87 -7.10 -7.80
C SER A 307 -12.32 -7.20 -8.34
N THR A 308 -12.84 -8.42 -8.50
CA THR A 308 -14.14 -8.68 -9.15
C THR A 308 -15.28 -8.90 -8.14
N ASP A 309 -15.00 -9.48 -6.98
CA ASP A 309 -15.96 -9.70 -5.90
C ASP A 309 -15.90 -8.56 -4.87
N GLU A 310 -17.03 -7.91 -4.62
CA GLU A 310 -17.14 -6.78 -3.71
C GLU A 310 -16.99 -7.15 -2.23
N ASP A 311 -17.54 -8.30 -1.82
CA ASP A 311 -17.40 -8.79 -0.43
C ASP A 311 -15.95 -9.22 -0.18
N LEU A 312 -15.28 -9.78 -1.19
CA LEU A 312 -13.87 -10.15 -1.09
C LEU A 312 -12.94 -8.94 -1.10
N ALA A 313 -13.22 -7.91 -1.90
CA ALA A 313 -12.46 -6.66 -1.90
C ALA A 313 -12.45 -6.01 -0.50
N TRP A 314 -13.60 -5.98 0.18
CA TRP A 314 -13.68 -5.60 1.59
C TRP A 314 -13.05 -6.63 2.53
N GLY A 315 -13.26 -7.92 2.26
CA GLY A 315 -12.76 -9.02 3.07
C GLY A 315 -11.25 -8.98 3.24
N VAL A 316 -10.49 -8.77 2.15
CA VAL A 316 -9.03 -8.64 2.23
C VAL A 316 -8.60 -7.36 2.95
N SER A 317 -9.35 -6.26 2.81
CA SER A 317 -9.07 -5.01 3.51
C SER A 317 -9.23 -5.13 5.03
N PHE A 318 -10.34 -5.74 5.47
CA PHE A 318 -10.58 -6.01 6.89
C PHE A 318 -9.62 -7.05 7.46
N TRP A 319 -9.30 -8.11 6.71
CA TRP A 319 -8.28 -9.07 7.10
C TRP A 319 -6.93 -8.38 7.30
N PHE A 320 -6.50 -7.56 6.34
CA PHE A 320 -5.23 -6.85 6.45
C PHE A 320 -5.21 -5.95 7.68
N TRP A 321 -6.27 -5.17 7.89
CA TRP A 321 -6.39 -4.31 9.07
C TRP A 321 -6.29 -5.12 10.37
N LYS A 322 -7.03 -6.21 10.49
CA LYS A 322 -7.02 -7.08 11.67
C LYS A 322 -5.62 -7.62 11.99
N GLU A 323 -4.98 -8.22 10.99
CA GLU A 323 -3.70 -8.92 11.19
C GLU A 323 -2.51 -7.95 11.32
N ASN A 324 -2.58 -6.77 10.70
CA ASN A 324 -1.43 -5.88 10.59
C ASN A 324 -1.57 -4.58 11.37
N VAL A 325 -2.78 -4.06 11.55
CA VAL A 325 -2.99 -2.68 12.00
C VAL A 325 -3.67 -2.63 13.36
N HIS A 326 -4.73 -3.41 13.55
CA HIS A 326 -5.57 -3.41 14.75
C HIS A 326 -4.75 -3.61 16.03
N GLY A 327 -3.85 -4.60 16.05
CA GLY A 327 -3.06 -4.94 17.24
C GLY A 327 -2.02 -3.90 17.67
N ASP A 328 -1.77 -2.85 16.89
CA ASP A 328 -0.80 -1.81 17.23
C ASP A 328 -1.30 -0.94 18.41
N ALA A 329 -0.47 -0.76 19.43
CA ALA A 329 -0.84 -0.02 20.63
C ALA A 329 -1.17 1.46 20.35
N GLY A 330 -0.52 2.08 19.35
CA GLY A 330 -0.83 3.43 18.92
C GLY A 330 -2.20 3.50 18.24
N VAL A 331 -2.52 2.53 17.39
CA VAL A 331 -3.84 2.40 16.77
C VAL A 331 -4.93 2.25 17.84
N GLN A 332 -4.74 1.36 18.81
CA GLN A 332 -5.67 1.17 19.93
C GLN A 332 -5.83 2.44 20.79
N ALA A 333 -4.78 3.23 20.96
CA ALA A 333 -4.82 4.53 21.62
C ALA A 333 -5.52 5.64 20.79
N GLY A 334 -5.89 5.34 19.55
CA GLY A 334 -6.54 6.26 18.61
C GLY A 334 -5.58 7.16 17.84
N ASN A 335 -4.28 6.85 17.84
CA ASN A 335 -3.26 7.62 17.11
C ASN A 335 -3.33 7.27 15.61
N PHE A 336 -3.92 8.16 14.81
CA PHE A 336 -4.18 7.90 13.39
C PHE A 336 -2.89 7.63 12.60
N GLY A 337 -1.83 8.39 12.85
CA GLY A 337 -0.53 8.17 12.20
C GLY A 337 0.04 6.78 12.43
N SER A 338 -0.27 6.12 13.56
CA SER A 338 0.16 4.74 13.81
C SER A 338 -0.45 3.77 12.80
N SER A 339 -1.70 4.02 12.35
CA SER A 339 -2.32 3.20 11.28
C SER A 339 -1.63 3.41 9.93
N ILE A 340 -1.29 4.65 9.58
CA ILE A 340 -0.55 4.97 8.34
C ILE A 340 0.80 4.27 8.36
N LYS A 341 1.50 4.32 9.51
CA LYS A 341 2.81 3.67 9.69
C LYS A 341 2.74 2.17 9.43
N LYS A 342 1.67 1.50 9.85
CA LYS A 342 1.45 0.07 9.64
C LYS A 342 1.01 -0.29 8.23
N ILE A 343 0.53 0.68 7.44
CA ILE A 343 0.10 0.45 6.04
C ILE A 343 1.22 0.80 5.07
N ASN A 344 1.85 1.98 5.20
CA ASN A 344 2.85 2.47 4.25
C ASN A 344 3.93 3.35 4.92
N GLY A 345 4.32 3.01 6.15
CA GLY A 345 5.22 3.86 6.96
C GLY A 345 6.58 4.15 6.33
N ALA A 346 7.13 3.21 5.54
CA ALA A 346 8.43 3.39 4.90
C ALA A 346 8.48 4.59 3.94
N LEU A 347 7.36 4.92 3.30
CA LEU A 347 7.27 6.01 2.32
C LEU A 347 6.58 7.26 2.88
N GLU A 348 5.66 7.08 3.82
CA GLU A 348 4.76 8.14 4.26
C GLU A 348 5.12 8.73 5.63
N CYS A 349 5.96 8.07 6.42
CA CYS A 349 6.31 8.50 7.78
C CYS A 349 7.78 8.95 7.88
N ASN A 350 8.12 9.64 8.98
CA ASN A 350 9.49 10.05 9.34
C ASN A 350 10.27 10.79 8.23
N GLY A 351 9.63 11.70 7.48
CA GLY A 351 10.28 12.43 6.39
C GLY A 351 10.35 11.66 5.06
N GLY A 352 9.64 10.54 4.94
CA GLY A 352 9.55 9.77 3.70
C GLY A 352 9.07 10.60 2.50
N ALA A 353 9.44 10.15 1.30
CA ALA A 353 9.21 10.87 0.05
C ALA A 353 7.73 11.15 -0.25
N ALA A 354 6.81 10.42 0.39
CA ALA A 354 5.36 10.52 0.22
C ALA A 354 4.65 11.05 1.48
N GLN A 355 5.34 11.75 2.38
CA GLN A 355 4.75 12.26 3.63
C GLN A 355 3.55 13.20 3.41
N ASP A 356 3.42 13.86 2.26
CA ASP A 356 2.23 14.66 1.93
C ASP A 356 0.95 13.79 1.84
N LYS A 357 1.09 12.52 1.42
CA LYS A 357 -0.01 11.54 1.37
C LYS A 357 -0.53 11.23 2.77
N ALA A 358 0.38 11.04 3.74
CA ALA A 358 0.02 10.79 5.15
C ALA A 358 -0.87 11.91 5.72
N LYS A 359 -0.53 13.16 5.40
CA LYS A 359 -1.32 14.34 5.81
C LYS A 359 -2.71 14.34 5.17
N LYS A 360 -2.83 13.97 3.89
CA LYS A 360 -4.13 13.86 3.20
C LYS A 360 -5.02 12.78 3.83
N ARG A 361 -4.45 11.62 4.20
CA ARG A 361 -5.19 10.60 4.98
C ARG A 361 -5.74 11.17 6.29
N TYR A 362 -4.93 11.97 6.98
CA TYR A 362 -5.36 12.59 8.23
C TYR A 362 -6.46 13.64 8.02
N GLU A 363 -6.40 14.45 6.96
CA GLU A 363 -7.49 15.36 6.60
C GLU A 363 -8.81 14.63 6.34
N MET A 364 -8.78 13.49 5.65
CA MET A 364 -9.96 12.63 5.51
C MET A 364 -10.46 12.09 6.84
N TYR A 365 -9.57 11.58 7.69
CA TYR A 365 -9.93 11.08 9.02
C TYR A 365 -10.62 12.15 9.87
N LYS A 366 -10.11 13.39 9.89
CA LYS A 366 -10.74 14.52 10.60
C LYS A 366 -12.17 14.79 10.12
N ALA A 367 -12.44 14.58 8.83
CA ALA A 367 -13.77 14.77 8.25
C ALA A 367 -14.71 13.60 8.57
N ILE A 368 -14.20 12.37 8.64
CA ILE A 368 -14.97 11.14 8.90
C ILE A 368 -15.32 11.00 10.38
N LEU A 369 -14.35 11.22 11.27
CA LEU A 369 -14.48 10.95 12.71
C LEU A 369 -15.76 11.53 13.34
N PRO A 370 -16.12 12.81 13.17
CA PRO A 370 -17.31 13.37 13.82
C PRO A 370 -18.64 12.76 13.31
N ILE A 371 -18.65 12.10 12.16
CA ILE A 371 -19.84 11.44 11.60
C ILE A 371 -20.04 10.06 12.24
N PHE A 372 -18.94 9.35 12.50
CA PHE A 372 -18.97 8.00 13.08
C PHE A 372 -18.97 8.04 14.61
N ALA A 373 -18.10 8.86 15.20
CA ALA A 373 -17.86 8.96 16.64
C ALA A 373 -18.03 10.41 17.11
N GLU A 374 -19.29 10.84 17.26
CA GLU A 374 -19.63 12.19 17.67
C GLU A 374 -18.96 12.56 19.02
N GLY A 375 -18.35 13.73 19.07
CA GLY A 375 -17.66 14.25 20.27
C GLY A 375 -16.21 13.77 20.44
N GLU A 376 -15.74 12.77 19.68
CA GLU A 376 -14.33 12.39 19.70
C GLU A 376 -13.43 13.41 18.97
N GLN A 377 -12.18 13.51 19.42
CA GLN A 377 -11.18 14.39 18.82
C GLN A 377 -10.15 13.57 18.04
N PRO A 378 -9.81 13.97 16.81
CA PRO A 378 -8.82 13.26 16.01
C PRO A 378 -7.43 13.41 16.61
N LYS A 379 -6.65 12.32 16.64
CA LYS A 379 -5.25 12.33 17.08
C LYS A 379 -4.35 11.99 15.89
N GLU A 380 -3.47 12.90 15.53
CA GLU A 380 -2.59 12.76 14.35
C GLU A 380 -1.38 11.85 14.58
N ALA A 381 -0.97 11.65 15.84
CA ALA A 381 0.33 11.11 16.23
C ALA A 381 0.72 9.76 15.58
N GLY A 382 2.03 9.50 15.50
CA GLY A 382 2.60 8.16 15.24
C GLY A 382 3.16 7.91 13.84
N CYS A 383 3.27 8.96 13.00
CA CYS A 383 3.84 8.84 11.65
C CYS A 383 4.92 9.89 11.36
N TYR A 384 4.61 11.18 11.45
CA TYR A 384 5.53 12.26 11.03
C TYR A 384 5.68 13.36 12.08
N ASN A 385 5.17 13.14 13.29
CA ASN A 385 4.99 14.14 14.34
C ASN A 385 5.31 13.60 15.73
#